data_AF-A0A524GMK8-F1
#
_entry.id   AF-A0A524GMK8-F1
#
_cell.length_a   1.000
_cell.length_b   1.000
_cell.length_c   1.000
_cell.angle_alpha   90.00
_cell.angle_beta   90.00
_cell.angle_gamma   90.00
#
_symmetry.space_group_name_H-M   'P 1'
#
loop_
_entity.id
_entity.type
_entity.pdbx_description
1 polymer ?
#
loop_
_entity_poly.entity_id
_entity_poly.type
_entity_poly.pdbx_seq_one_letter_code
_entity_poly.pdbx_strand_id
1 'polypeptide(L)'
;PWGSTVVLCGSPEEVAEARLRLHRVGYEVAGALDIGNWIAAKQPVFSNEPIAPQELYRRMKDGSAPVIVDVRLPTEWMGLRIGNVLNMPLNQLSELSSKLDPAQPVTTVCNSAYRSSMGLGLLDRNGFKKVASMAGGGEAWITAGLPVLQPTAPGTAAAQPKRLVPLPDLIDPAQLKRMLMDLPGTFDLVDIRPTAHFSDYNLPGSRNVDVADLINNSVYLTGAGPLVIVDRDGSVALMAGGILAQKTARPIKVLFGGLSAYWNTAEMGEPVKAVPIAPGVPAAKPSIAPQTPDAPKKKSAGC
;
A
#
# COMPACT_ATOMS: atom_id res chain seq x y z
N PRO A 1 -12.76 21.79 14.30
CA PRO A 1 -13.75 21.21 15.24
C PRO A 1 -15.17 21.53 14.76
N TRP A 2 -16.07 20.54 14.80
CA TRP A 2 -17.50 20.77 14.54
C TRP A 2 -18.03 21.84 15.51
N GLY A 3 -18.80 22.81 14.99
CA GLY A 3 -19.33 23.95 15.76
C GLY A 3 -18.36 25.14 15.95
N SER A 4 -17.17 25.11 15.35
CA SER A 4 -16.28 26.28 15.35
C SER A 4 -16.66 27.30 14.28
N THR A 5 -16.58 28.59 14.61
CA THR A 5 -16.73 29.68 13.65
C THR A 5 -15.65 29.61 12.58
N VAL A 6 -16.05 29.40 11.32
CA VAL A 6 -15.13 29.37 10.17
C VAL A 6 -15.16 30.70 9.45
N VAL A 7 -14.00 31.33 9.29
CA VAL A 7 -13.80 32.52 8.46
C VAL A 7 -12.82 32.16 7.35
N LEU A 8 -13.19 32.46 6.11
CA LEU A 8 -12.36 32.18 4.94
C LEU A 8 -11.50 33.39 4.58
N CYS A 9 -10.34 33.17 3.99
CA CYS A 9 -9.47 34.22 3.46
C CYS A 9 -8.93 33.75 2.11
N GLY A 10 -8.97 34.61 1.10
CA GLY A 10 -8.57 34.28 -0.27
C GLY A 10 -9.22 35.21 -1.28
N SER A 11 -9.06 34.92 -2.57
CA SER A 11 -9.78 35.64 -3.62
C SER A 11 -11.30 35.39 -3.53
N PRO A 12 -12.14 36.29 -4.07
CA PRO A 12 -13.59 36.10 -4.06
C PRO A 12 -14.05 34.76 -4.67
N GLU A 13 -13.37 34.31 -5.73
CA GLU A 13 -13.66 33.03 -6.40
C GLU A 13 -13.34 31.82 -5.50
N GLU A 14 -12.15 31.81 -4.89
CA GLU A 14 -11.74 30.75 -3.97
C GLU A 14 -12.63 30.69 -2.73
N VAL A 15 -13.02 31.85 -2.18
CA VAL A 15 -13.91 31.94 -1.01
C VAL A 15 -15.28 31.37 -1.35
N ALA A 16 -15.83 31.68 -2.53
CA ALA A 16 -17.12 31.15 -2.97
C ALA A 16 -17.08 29.62 -3.14
N GLU A 17 -16.03 29.09 -3.77
CA GLU A 17 -15.83 27.66 -3.93
C GLU A 17 -15.65 26.95 -2.58
N ALA A 18 -14.78 27.47 -1.72
CA ALA A 18 -14.50 26.92 -0.39
C ALA A 18 -15.75 26.91 0.48
N ARG A 19 -16.56 27.97 0.45
CA ARG A 19 -17.85 28.04 1.16
C ARG A 19 -18.80 26.93 0.73
N LEU A 20 -18.94 26.69 -0.58
CA LEU A 20 -19.77 25.61 -1.11
C LEU A 20 -19.28 24.24 -0.65
N ARG A 21 -17.97 23.99 -0.72
CA ARG A 21 -17.37 22.71 -0.33
C ARG A 21 -17.51 22.44 1.17
N LEU A 22 -17.26 23.45 2.01
CA LEU A 22 -17.39 23.35 3.47
C LEU A 22 -18.84 23.10 3.90
N HIS A 23 -19.81 23.74 3.26
CA HIS A 23 -21.22 23.48 3.54
C HIS A 23 -21.61 22.02 3.27
N ARG A 24 -21.07 21.39 2.22
CA ARG A 24 -21.34 19.96 1.90
C ARG A 24 -20.82 18.98 2.95
N VAL A 25 -19.80 19.37 3.71
CA VAL A 25 -19.25 18.58 4.83
C VAL A 25 -19.75 19.07 6.19
N GLY A 26 -20.77 19.93 6.20
CA GLY A 26 -21.50 20.36 7.40
C GLY A 26 -20.88 21.53 8.18
N TYR A 27 -19.95 22.27 7.58
CA TYR A 27 -19.41 23.48 8.18
C TYR A 27 -20.17 24.73 7.72
N GLU A 28 -20.50 25.59 8.68
CA GLU A 28 -21.03 26.93 8.40
C GLU A 28 -19.90 27.96 8.38
N VAL A 29 -19.82 28.71 7.28
CA VAL A 29 -18.85 29.80 7.12
C VAL A 29 -19.50 31.10 7.58
N ALA A 30 -18.94 31.70 8.63
CA ALA A 30 -19.43 32.94 9.24
C ALA A 30 -19.13 34.17 8.38
N GLY A 31 -18.09 34.13 7.57
CA GLY A 31 -17.75 35.23 6.67
C GLY A 31 -16.42 35.02 5.94
N ALA A 32 -16.00 36.05 5.22
CA ALA A 32 -14.72 36.12 4.56
C ALA A 32 -13.92 37.31 5.08
N LEU A 33 -12.63 37.11 5.26
CA LEU A 33 -11.66 38.11 5.66
C LEU A 33 -10.81 38.50 4.45
N ASP A 34 -10.73 39.80 4.21
CA ASP A 34 -9.76 40.39 3.29
C ASP A 34 -8.47 40.72 4.04
N ILE A 35 -7.37 40.05 3.68
CA ILE A 35 -6.08 40.24 4.33
C ILE A 35 -5.49 41.64 4.08
N GLY A 36 -5.79 42.25 2.93
CA GLY A 36 -5.36 43.61 2.60
C GLY A 36 -5.99 44.64 3.54
N ASN A 37 -7.29 44.51 3.79
CA ASN A 37 -7.99 45.36 4.77
C ASN A 37 -7.50 45.12 6.20
N TRP A 38 -7.20 43.87 6.57
CA TRP A 38 -6.61 43.53 7.87
C TRP A 38 -5.24 44.21 8.09
N ILE A 39 -4.38 44.15 7.08
CA ILE A 39 -3.07 44.81 7.08
C ILE A 39 -3.23 46.34 7.12
N ALA A 40 -4.13 46.90 6.31
CA ALA A 40 -4.39 48.34 6.28
C ALA A 40 -4.92 48.86 7.62
N ALA A 41 -5.73 48.05 8.31
CA ALA A 41 -6.22 48.32 9.66
C ALA A 41 -5.16 48.12 10.76
N LYS A 42 -3.90 47.83 10.40
CA LYS A 42 -2.76 47.58 11.32
C LYS A 42 -3.06 46.49 12.35
N GLN A 43 -3.87 45.51 11.97
CA GLN A 43 -4.15 44.37 12.84
C GLN A 43 -2.91 43.46 12.93
N PRO A 44 -2.79 42.64 13.99
CA PRO A 44 -1.66 41.75 14.15
C PRO A 44 -1.54 40.76 12.99
N VAL A 45 -0.35 40.65 12.42
CA VAL A 45 0.00 39.66 11.40
C VAL A 45 1.18 38.86 11.91
N PHE A 46 1.03 37.54 11.91
CA PHE A 46 2.13 36.64 12.16
C PHE A 46 2.80 36.29 10.83
N SER A 47 4.09 36.59 10.71
CA SER A 47 4.92 36.19 9.58
C SER A 47 6.17 35.50 10.10
N ASN A 48 6.62 34.49 9.37
CA ASN A 48 7.87 33.81 9.62
C ASN A 48 8.59 33.62 8.29
N GLU A 49 9.92 33.54 8.36
CA GLU A 49 10.75 33.26 7.21
C GLU A 49 10.91 31.74 7.05
N PRO A 50 10.52 31.17 5.89
CA PRO A 50 10.71 29.75 5.63
C PRO A 50 12.20 29.39 5.61
N ILE A 51 12.56 28.25 6.19
CA ILE A 51 13.95 27.78 6.18
C ILE A 51 14.19 26.97 4.89
N ALA A 52 15.22 27.31 4.13
CA ALA A 52 15.61 26.55 2.94
C ALA A 52 16.11 25.13 3.31
N PRO A 53 15.83 24.09 2.50
CA PRO A 53 16.25 22.72 2.79
C PRO A 53 17.76 22.56 3.07
N GLN A 54 18.61 23.22 2.28
CA GLN A 54 20.06 23.16 2.42
C GLN A 54 20.53 23.79 3.73
N GLU A 55 19.90 24.91 4.14
CA GLU A 55 20.21 25.56 5.41
C GLU A 55 19.73 24.72 6.60
N LEU A 56 18.54 24.11 6.52
CA LEU A 56 18.07 23.19 7.54
C LEU A 56 19.02 21.99 7.68
N TYR A 57 19.47 21.43 6.56
CA TYR A 57 20.44 20.33 6.56
C TYR A 57 21.81 20.74 7.13
N ARG A 58 22.28 21.96 6.83
CA ARG A 58 23.51 22.51 7.43
C ARG A 58 23.39 22.56 8.95
N ARG A 59 22.27 23.06 9.47
CA ARG A 59 21.97 23.11 10.91
C ARG A 59 21.84 21.72 11.54
N MET A 60 21.34 20.73 10.80
CA MET A 60 21.31 19.34 11.27
C MET A 60 22.71 18.76 11.44
N LYS A 61 23.67 19.13 10.59
CA LYS A 61 25.05 18.63 10.68
C LYS A 61 25.87 19.28 11.79
N ASP A 62 25.68 20.58 12.02
CA ASP A 62 26.43 21.33 13.03
C ASP A 62 25.81 21.23 14.44
N GLY A 63 24.68 20.53 14.58
CA GLY A 63 23.99 20.34 15.86
C GLY A 63 23.15 21.54 16.31
N SER A 64 23.01 22.58 15.50
CA SER A 64 22.21 23.78 15.78
C SER A 64 20.78 23.70 15.23
N ALA A 65 20.34 22.52 14.78
CA ALA A 65 19.01 22.33 14.23
C ALA A 65 17.90 22.65 15.23
N PRO A 66 16.81 23.30 14.79
CA PRO A 66 15.59 23.39 15.56
C PRO A 66 14.96 22.00 15.74
N VAL A 67 13.97 21.90 16.62
CA VAL A 67 13.11 20.71 16.69
C VAL A 67 12.34 20.60 15.38
N ILE A 68 12.60 19.56 14.60
CA ILE A 68 11.93 19.35 13.31
C ILE A 68 10.71 18.45 13.53
N VAL A 69 9.54 18.94 13.12
CA VAL A 69 8.25 18.27 13.26
C VAL A 69 7.63 18.01 11.89
N ASP A 70 7.54 16.75 11.51
CA ASP A 70 6.83 16.31 10.31
C ASP A 70 5.33 16.21 10.60
N VAL A 71 4.53 17.03 9.93
CA VAL A 71 3.08 17.13 10.12
C VAL A 71 2.26 16.26 9.17
N ARG A 72 2.92 15.37 8.40
CA ARG A 72 2.24 14.38 7.56
C ARG A 72 1.67 13.24 8.39
N LEU A 73 0.81 12.43 7.77
CA LEU A 73 0.31 11.21 8.39
C LEU A 73 1.48 10.23 8.66
N PRO A 74 1.37 9.35 9.67
CA PRO A 74 2.43 8.40 9.99
C PRO A 74 2.82 7.51 8.81
N THR A 75 1.86 7.12 7.96
CA THR A 75 2.09 6.32 6.75
C THR A 75 2.99 7.03 5.74
N GLU A 76 2.76 8.33 5.50
CA GLU A 76 3.58 9.15 4.62
C GLU A 76 5.00 9.35 5.18
N TRP A 77 5.09 9.64 6.48
CA TRP A 77 6.36 9.84 7.18
C TRP A 77 7.20 8.57 7.24
N MET A 78 6.57 7.41 7.50
CA MET A 78 7.25 6.11 7.51
C MET A 78 7.79 5.74 6.14
N GLY A 79 7.12 6.11 5.05
CA GLY A 79 7.59 5.79 3.69
C GLY A 79 8.86 6.55 3.29
N LEU A 80 8.98 7.81 3.70
CA LEU A 80 10.16 8.65 3.45
C LEU A 80 10.16 9.78 4.47
N ARG A 81 11.22 9.86 5.30
CA ARG A 81 11.41 10.97 6.24
C ARG A 81 12.77 11.63 6.07
N ILE A 82 12.80 12.89 6.44
CA ILE A 82 14.02 13.68 6.51
C ILE A 82 14.65 13.37 7.86
N GLY A 83 15.82 12.72 7.89
CA GLY A 83 16.56 12.45 9.13
C GLY A 83 15.75 11.90 10.31
N ASN A 84 16.23 12.17 11.52
CA ASN A 84 15.56 11.83 12.77
C ASN A 84 14.69 13.01 13.21
N VAL A 85 13.43 13.01 12.80
CA VAL A 85 12.46 14.08 13.08
C VAL A 85 11.25 13.53 13.81
N LEU A 86 10.54 14.39 14.53
CA LEU A 86 9.34 14.02 15.25
C LEU A 86 8.16 14.00 14.27
N ASN A 87 7.36 12.93 14.25
CA ASN A 87 6.10 12.94 13.50
C ASN A 87 4.94 13.33 14.42
N MET A 88 4.32 14.47 14.14
CA MET A 88 3.11 14.95 14.81
C MET A 88 2.11 15.40 13.75
N PRO A 89 1.23 14.49 13.28
CA PRO A 89 0.29 14.78 12.20
C PRO A 89 -0.52 16.06 12.44
N LEU A 90 -0.76 16.84 11.38
CA LEU A 90 -1.41 18.17 11.50
C LEU A 90 -2.73 18.13 12.29
N ASN A 91 -3.54 17.10 12.10
CA ASN A 91 -4.82 16.91 12.79
C ASN A 91 -4.68 16.62 14.30
N GLN A 92 -3.49 16.24 14.77
CA GLN A 92 -3.18 15.96 16.17
C GLN A 92 -2.15 16.96 16.74
N LEU A 93 -1.61 17.87 15.91
CA LEU A 93 -0.52 18.78 16.29
C LEU A 93 -0.88 19.68 17.48
N SER A 94 -2.13 20.15 17.55
CA SER A 94 -2.58 21.00 18.66
C SER A 94 -2.49 20.31 20.01
N GLU A 95 -2.78 19.01 20.07
CA GLU A 95 -2.67 18.21 21.30
C GLU A 95 -1.22 17.76 21.55
N LEU A 96 -0.55 17.21 20.53
CA LEU A 96 0.79 16.63 20.65
C LEU A 96 1.87 17.67 20.92
N SER A 97 1.69 18.92 20.50
CA SER A 97 2.65 20.00 20.76
C SER A 97 2.81 20.32 22.24
N SER A 98 1.88 19.92 23.12
CA SER A 98 2.06 20.00 24.58
C SER A 98 3.27 19.21 25.10
N LYS A 99 3.78 18.25 24.31
CA LYS A 99 4.98 17.46 24.62
C LYS A 99 6.29 18.16 24.23
N LEU A 100 6.21 19.30 23.56
CA LEU A 100 7.37 20.09 23.13
C LEU A 100 7.56 21.28 24.07
N ASP A 101 8.79 21.74 24.21
CA ASP A 101 9.12 22.97 24.93
C ASP A 101 8.82 24.19 24.04
N PRO A 102 7.88 25.09 24.42
CA PRO A 102 7.53 26.28 23.64
C PRO A 102 8.67 27.30 23.48
N ALA A 103 9.71 27.22 24.31
CA ALA A 103 10.88 28.10 24.23
C ALA A 103 11.87 27.68 23.12
N GLN A 104 11.80 26.42 22.68
CA GLN A 104 12.70 25.89 21.65
C GLN A 104 12.24 26.30 20.24
N PRO A 105 13.19 26.54 19.31
CA PRO A 105 12.83 26.77 17.92
C PRO A 105 12.29 25.47 17.30
N VAL A 106 11.14 25.57 16.63
CA VAL A 106 10.46 24.44 15.97
C VAL A 106 10.35 24.70 14.47
N THR A 107 10.71 23.72 13.66
CA THR A 107 10.52 23.77 12.19
C THR A 107 9.55 22.69 11.75
N THR A 108 8.44 23.08 11.13
CA THR A 108 7.47 22.13 10.60
C THR A 108 7.79 21.74 9.16
N VAL A 109 7.49 20.49 8.83
CA VAL A 109 7.72 19.92 7.50
C VAL A 109 6.49 19.14 7.03
N CYS A 110 6.11 19.30 5.78
CA CYS A 110 5.22 18.37 5.08
C CYS A 110 5.74 18.09 3.67
N ASN A 111 4.92 17.51 2.78
CA ASN A 111 5.36 17.21 1.42
C ASN A 111 5.71 18.46 0.59
N SER A 112 4.80 19.45 0.53
CA SER A 112 4.91 20.62 -0.37
C SER A 112 4.81 21.99 0.36
N ALA A 113 5.20 22.04 1.64
CA ALA A 113 5.04 23.18 2.56
C ALA A 113 3.61 23.61 2.94
N TYR A 114 2.56 23.18 2.23
CA TYR A 114 1.16 23.61 2.48
C TYR A 114 0.62 23.23 3.88
N ARG A 115 0.80 21.98 4.31
CA ARG A 115 0.34 21.52 5.64
C ARG A 115 1.22 22.08 6.76
N SER A 116 2.52 22.20 6.52
CA SER A 116 3.45 22.75 7.51
C SER A 116 3.19 24.22 7.79
N SER A 117 2.86 25.04 6.77
CA SER A 117 2.52 26.45 7.00
C SER A 117 1.28 26.62 7.87
N MET A 118 0.25 25.78 7.70
CA MET A 118 -0.90 25.73 8.62
C MET A 118 -0.49 25.36 10.05
N GLY A 119 0.47 24.44 10.20
CA GLY A 119 1.01 24.03 11.49
C GLY A 119 1.64 25.17 12.29
N LEU A 120 2.18 26.19 11.62
CA LEU A 120 2.76 27.38 12.29
C LEU A 120 1.71 28.15 13.08
N GLY A 121 0.53 28.34 12.50
CA GLY A 121 -0.58 29.01 13.19
C GLY A 121 -1.09 28.20 14.39
N LEU A 122 -1.06 26.87 14.32
CA LEU A 122 -1.40 26.01 15.46
C LEU A 122 -0.37 26.13 16.58
N LEU A 123 0.92 26.10 16.24
CA LEU A 123 2.00 26.22 17.22
C LEU A 123 2.07 27.61 17.85
N ASP A 124 1.88 28.70 17.08
CA ASP A 124 1.85 30.05 17.66
C ASP A 124 0.71 30.23 18.66
N ARG A 125 -0.49 29.71 18.34
CA ARG A 125 -1.63 29.67 19.28
C ARG A 125 -1.34 28.89 20.56
N ASN A 126 -0.49 27.87 20.46
CA ASN A 126 -0.03 27.06 21.59
C ASN A 126 1.21 27.67 22.30
N GLY A 127 1.57 28.91 21.99
CA GLY A 127 2.60 29.68 22.71
C GLY A 127 4.01 29.56 22.14
N PHE A 128 4.22 28.84 21.04
CA PHE A 128 5.54 28.72 20.40
C PHE A 128 5.90 30.00 19.67
N LYS A 129 6.98 30.67 20.08
CA LYS A 129 7.38 31.97 19.50
C LYS A 129 8.45 31.89 18.42
N LYS A 130 9.11 30.74 18.29
CA LYS A 130 10.18 30.51 17.32
C LYS A 130 9.77 29.37 16.38
N VAL A 131 8.82 29.64 15.48
CA VAL A 131 8.33 28.63 14.52
C VAL A 131 8.63 29.04 13.09
N ALA A 132 9.04 28.06 12.28
CA ALA A 132 9.22 28.22 10.84
C ALA A 132 8.75 26.97 10.10
N SER A 133 8.44 27.10 8.81
CA SER A 133 8.23 25.94 7.94
C SER A 133 9.40 25.77 6.97
N MET A 134 9.71 24.53 6.59
CA MET A 134 10.69 24.30 5.54
C MET A 134 10.14 24.70 4.17
N ALA A 135 10.87 25.58 3.47
CA ALA A 135 10.50 26.07 2.15
C ALA A 135 10.39 24.91 1.14
N GLY A 136 9.28 24.85 0.42
CA GLY A 136 9.01 23.80 -0.58
C GLY A 136 8.79 22.39 -0.02
N GLY A 137 8.82 22.20 1.31
CA GLY A 137 8.57 20.91 1.94
C GLY A 137 9.57 19.81 1.57
N GLY A 138 9.20 18.56 1.83
CA GLY A 138 9.98 17.38 1.52
C GLY A 138 10.30 17.21 0.04
N GLU A 139 9.45 17.71 -0.86
CA GLU A 139 9.74 17.72 -2.30
C GLU A 139 11.01 18.52 -2.59
N ALA A 140 11.11 19.75 -2.07
CA ALA A 140 12.31 20.56 -2.26
C ALA A 140 13.56 19.95 -1.61
N TRP A 141 13.40 19.23 -0.48
CA TRP A 141 14.50 18.47 0.14
C TRP A 141 15.02 17.35 -0.78
N ILE A 142 14.11 16.60 -1.40
CA ILE A 142 14.43 15.52 -2.34
C ILE A 142 15.07 16.09 -3.62
N THR A 143 14.49 17.15 -4.19
CA THR A 143 15.02 17.82 -5.37
C THR A 143 16.43 18.39 -5.13
N ALA A 144 16.72 18.85 -3.91
CA ALA A 144 18.03 19.31 -3.51
C ALA A 144 19.07 18.17 -3.32
N GLY A 145 18.69 16.91 -3.49
CA GLY A 145 19.58 15.74 -3.35
C GLY A 145 20.01 15.49 -1.91
N LEU A 146 19.25 15.96 -0.93
CA LEU A 146 19.60 15.84 0.49
C LEU A 146 19.23 14.44 1.02
N PRO A 147 19.93 13.94 2.07
CA PRO A 147 19.70 12.59 2.55
C PRO A 147 18.28 12.40 3.10
N VAL A 148 17.67 11.28 2.74
CA VAL A 148 16.37 10.84 3.24
C VAL A 148 16.53 9.48 3.90
N LEU A 149 15.78 9.26 4.97
CA LEU A 149 15.59 7.94 5.54
C LEU A 149 14.32 7.38 4.95
N GLN A 150 14.47 6.42 4.06
CA GLN A 150 13.38 5.55 3.64
C GLN A 150 13.52 4.24 4.40
N PRO A 151 12.44 3.46 4.60
CA PRO A 151 12.58 2.06 4.93
C PRO A 151 13.46 1.45 3.85
N THR A 152 14.71 1.14 4.21
CA THR A 152 15.62 0.46 3.30
C THR A 152 14.97 -0.87 2.95
N ALA A 153 14.52 -1.04 1.71
CA ALA A 153 14.47 -2.38 1.15
C ALA A 153 15.91 -2.91 1.28
N PRO A 154 16.17 -4.01 1.98
CA PRO A 154 17.53 -4.47 2.20
C PRO A 154 18.28 -4.58 0.87
N GLY A 155 19.29 -3.72 0.69
CA GLY A 155 20.25 -3.87 -0.40
C GLY A 155 21.07 -5.13 -0.17
N THR A 156 20.97 -6.08 -1.10
CA THR A 156 21.98 -7.09 -1.48
C THR A 156 23.05 -7.48 -0.44
N ALA A 157 22.63 -7.94 0.74
CA ALA A 157 23.37 -8.85 1.59
C ALA A 157 22.43 -10.02 1.87
N ALA A 158 22.93 -11.25 1.70
CA ALA A 158 22.19 -12.51 1.67
C ALA A 158 20.84 -12.46 2.40
N ALA A 159 19.76 -12.62 1.62
CA ALA A 159 18.40 -12.64 2.10
C ALA A 159 18.26 -13.64 3.25
N GLN A 160 18.09 -13.13 4.48
CA GLN A 160 17.32 -13.86 5.48
C GLN A 160 15.85 -13.48 5.28
N PRO A 161 14.95 -14.47 5.28
CA PRO A 161 13.68 -14.35 4.58
C PRO A 161 12.82 -13.27 5.22
N LYS A 162 12.41 -12.30 4.39
CA LYS A 162 11.10 -11.65 4.50
C LYS A 162 10.13 -12.76 4.89
N ARG A 163 9.58 -12.77 6.11
CA ARG A 163 8.68 -13.84 6.59
C ARG A 163 7.71 -14.13 5.46
N LEU A 164 7.95 -15.22 4.71
CA LEU A 164 7.09 -15.58 3.59
C LEU A 164 5.78 -15.91 4.28
N VAL A 165 4.79 -15.03 4.10
CA VAL A 165 3.43 -15.36 4.52
C VAL A 165 2.97 -16.35 3.46
N PRO A 166 2.85 -17.64 3.77
CA PRO A 166 2.31 -18.61 2.81
C PRO A 166 0.90 -18.16 2.45
N LEU A 167 0.66 -17.98 1.16
CA LEU A 167 -0.64 -17.67 0.58
C LEU A 167 -1.22 -18.94 -0.05
N PRO A 168 -2.54 -19.07 -0.13
CA PRO A 168 -3.16 -20.17 -0.84
C PRO A 168 -2.88 -20.07 -2.35
N ASP A 169 -2.77 -21.22 -3.01
CA ASP A 169 -2.75 -21.26 -4.46
C ASP A 169 -4.15 -20.90 -5.00
N LEU A 170 -4.20 -20.03 -6.00
CA LEU A 170 -5.44 -19.81 -6.75
C LEU A 170 -5.59 -20.89 -7.82
N ILE A 171 -6.78 -21.45 -7.93
CA ILE A 171 -7.15 -22.37 -9.01
C ILE A 171 -8.25 -21.78 -9.87
N ASP A 172 -8.09 -21.90 -11.18
CA ASP A 172 -9.12 -21.48 -12.12
C ASP A 172 -10.25 -22.53 -12.21
N PRO A 173 -11.47 -22.12 -12.58
CA PRO A 173 -12.60 -23.04 -12.77
C PRO A 173 -12.31 -24.29 -13.62
N ALA A 174 -11.65 -24.10 -14.77
CA ALA A 174 -11.31 -25.19 -15.67
C ALA A 174 -10.32 -26.20 -15.05
N GLN A 175 -9.45 -25.73 -14.15
CA GLN A 175 -8.56 -26.60 -13.39
C GLN A 175 -9.33 -27.41 -12.34
N LEU A 176 -10.21 -26.77 -11.57
CA LEU A 176 -11.04 -27.47 -10.58
C LEU A 176 -11.95 -28.52 -11.25
N LYS A 177 -12.53 -28.19 -12.41
CA LYS A 177 -13.35 -29.12 -13.19
C LYS A 177 -12.57 -30.38 -13.59
N ARG A 178 -11.35 -30.21 -14.09
CA ARG A 178 -10.45 -31.34 -14.42
C ARG A 178 -10.09 -32.15 -13.18
N MET A 179 -9.78 -31.49 -12.06
CA MET A 179 -9.49 -32.19 -10.80
C MET A 179 -10.68 -33.06 -10.34
N LEU A 180 -11.90 -32.54 -10.44
CA LEU A 180 -13.12 -33.29 -10.10
C LEU A 180 -13.35 -34.51 -11.00
N MET A 181 -12.97 -34.43 -12.28
CA MET A 181 -13.16 -35.52 -13.25
C MET A 181 -12.06 -36.57 -13.20
N ASP A 182 -10.81 -36.13 -13.17
CA ASP A 182 -9.65 -36.99 -13.41
C ASP A 182 -9.01 -37.50 -12.10
N LEU A 183 -9.22 -36.79 -10.99
CA LEU A 183 -8.54 -37.06 -9.71
C LEU A 183 -9.49 -37.05 -8.48
N PRO A 184 -10.67 -37.71 -8.53
CA PRO A 184 -11.58 -37.75 -7.40
C PRO A 184 -10.92 -38.42 -6.17
N GLY A 185 -11.13 -37.84 -4.99
CA GLY A 185 -10.58 -38.35 -3.72
C GLY A 185 -9.11 -38.01 -3.46
N THR A 186 -8.44 -37.27 -4.34
CA THR A 186 -7.06 -36.80 -4.12
C THR A 186 -6.99 -35.45 -3.41
N PHE A 187 -8.12 -34.78 -3.20
CA PHE A 187 -8.24 -33.49 -2.54
C PHE A 187 -9.55 -33.42 -1.75
N ASP A 188 -9.56 -32.58 -0.71
CA ASP A 188 -10.79 -32.26 0.02
C ASP A 188 -11.40 -30.99 -0.56
N LEU A 189 -12.71 -30.97 -0.73
CA LEU A 189 -13.45 -29.82 -1.24
C LEU A 189 -14.43 -29.30 -0.19
N VAL A 190 -14.25 -28.05 0.23
CA VAL A 190 -15.08 -27.41 1.25
C VAL A 190 -15.77 -26.19 0.67
N ASP A 191 -17.09 -26.13 0.86
CA ASP A 191 -17.93 -24.99 0.53
C ASP A 191 -18.32 -24.23 1.81
N ILE A 192 -17.86 -22.99 1.92
CA ILE A 192 -18.04 -22.15 3.12
C ILE A 192 -19.28 -21.26 3.08
N ARG A 193 -20.16 -21.43 2.08
CA ARG A 193 -21.42 -20.68 2.02
C ARG A 193 -22.37 -21.14 3.13
N PRO A 194 -23.30 -20.27 3.57
CA PRO A 194 -24.41 -20.68 4.43
C PRO A 194 -25.15 -21.91 3.91
N THR A 195 -25.60 -22.79 4.80
CA THR A 195 -26.23 -24.08 4.46
C THR A 195 -27.43 -23.97 3.52
N ALA A 196 -28.18 -22.86 3.60
CA ALA A 196 -29.26 -22.58 2.65
C ALA A 196 -28.73 -22.54 1.20
N HIS A 197 -27.68 -21.76 0.94
CA HIS A 197 -27.08 -21.63 -0.40
C HIS A 197 -26.38 -22.89 -0.88
N PHE A 198 -25.84 -23.68 0.04
CA PHE A 198 -25.25 -24.98 -0.28
C PHE A 198 -26.30 -26.02 -0.72
N SER A 199 -27.47 -25.97 -0.08
CA SER A 199 -28.60 -26.86 -0.40
C SER A 199 -29.21 -26.55 -1.76
N ASP A 200 -29.19 -25.28 -2.16
CA ASP A 200 -29.68 -24.84 -3.48
C ASP A 200 -28.85 -25.43 -4.62
N TYR A 201 -27.52 -25.35 -4.52
CA TYR A 201 -26.58 -25.93 -5.46
C TYR A 201 -25.21 -26.08 -4.81
N ASN A 202 -24.43 -27.07 -5.23
CA ASN A 202 -23.06 -27.28 -4.75
C ASN A 202 -22.23 -28.05 -5.79
N LEU A 203 -20.92 -28.12 -5.55
CA LEU A 203 -20.04 -28.96 -6.36
C LEU A 203 -20.14 -30.42 -5.88
N PRO A 204 -20.17 -31.40 -6.80
CA PRO A 204 -20.12 -32.81 -6.41
C PRO A 204 -18.91 -33.12 -5.51
N GLY A 205 -19.16 -33.80 -4.39
CA GLY A 205 -18.12 -34.15 -3.42
C GLY A 205 -17.69 -33.00 -2.50
N SER A 206 -18.29 -31.81 -2.60
CA SER A 206 -18.06 -30.72 -1.64
C SER A 206 -18.78 -30.96 -0.32
N ARG A 207 -18.15 -30.55 0.79
CA ARG A 207 -18.75 -30.55 2.13
C ARG A 207 -19.06 -29.12 2.56
N ASN A 208 -20.28 -28.89 3.05
CA ASN A 208 -20.63 -27.60 3.65
C ASN A 208 -19.97 -27.46 5.02
N VAL A 209 -19.27 -26.35 5.24
CA VAL A 209 -18.56 -26.06 6.49
C VAL A 209 -18.73 -24.59 6.83
N ASP A 210 -19.01 -24.29 8.09
CA ASP A 210 -19.03 -22.90 8.55
C ASP A 210 -17.61 -22.30 8.52
N VAL A 211 -17.47 -21.04 8.09
CA VAL A 211 -16.16 -20.39 7.96
C VAL A 211 -15.39 -20.35 9.27
N ALA A 212 -16.07 -20.20 10.41
CA ALA A 212 -15.43 -20.19 11.72
C ALA A 212 -14.97 -21.59 12.14
N ASP A 213 -15.74 -22.64 11.83
CA ASP A 213 -15.30 -24.03 12.04
C ASP A 213 -14.10 -24.35 11.15
N LEU A 214 -14.14 -23.97 9.88
CA LEU A 214 -13.05 -24.19 8.93
C LEU A 214 -11.71 -23.59 9.45
N ILE A 215 -11.74 -22.36 9.97
CA ILE A 215 -10.53 -21.64 10.41
C ILE A 215 -9.97 -22.16 11.73
N ASN A 216 -10.83 -22.66 12.62
CA ASN A 216 -10.45 -22.99 14.00
C ASN A 216 -10.29 -24.49 14.25
N ASN A 217 -10.85 -25.35 13.41
CA ASN A 217 -10.81 -26.79 13.58
C ASN A 217 -9.57 -27.40 12.90
N SER A 218 -8.78 -28.14 13.68
CA SER A 218 -7.52 -28.74 13.23
C SER A 218 -7.72 -29.84 12.19
N VAL A 219 -8.92 -30.42 12.06
CA VAL A 219 -9.20 -31.48 11.08
C VAL A 219 -8.92 -31.03 9.65
N TYR A 220 -9.13 -29.75 9.33
CA TYR A 220 -8.89 -29.19 8.00
C TYR A 220 -7.41 -28.88 7.75
N LEU A 221 -6.61 -28.76 8.81
CA LEU A 221 -5.18 -28.50 8.72
C LEU A 221 -4.37 -29.77 8.37
N THR A 222 -4.96 -30.95 8.55
CA THR A 222 -4.32 -32.24 8.33
C THR A 222 -4.99 -33.00 7.20
N GLY A 223 -4.22 -33.53 6.25
CA GLY A 223 -4.74 -34.34 5.13
C GLY A 223 -3.67 -34.66 4.11
N ALA A 224 -3.82 -35.79 3.39
CA ALA A 224 -2.85 -36.23 2.40
C ALA A 224 -2.89 -35.41 1.09
N GLY A 225 -4.03 -34.78 0.80
CA GLY A 225 -4.28 -33.99 -0.41
C GLY A 225 -4.53 -32.51 -0.13
N PRO A 226 -4.53 -31.66 -1.19
CA PRO A 226 -4.85 -30.25 -1.04
C PRO A 226 -6.25 -30.06 -0.47
N LEU A 227 -6.44 -28.98 0.27
CA LEU A 227 -7.76 -28.50 0.67
C LEU A 227 -8.18 -27.40 -0.30
N VAL A 228 -9.25 -27.65 -1.06
CA VAL A 228 -9.86 -26.67 -1.97
C VAL A 228 -11.04 -26.01 -1.26
N ILE A 229 -11.02 -24.67 -1.21
CA ILE A 229 -12.05 -23.87 -0.56
C ILE A 229 -12.82 -23.09 -1.63
N VAL A 230 -14.14 -23.14 -1.56
CA VAL A 230 -15.05 -22.43 -2.45
C VAL A 230 -16.10 -21.65 -1.68
N ASP A 231 -16.49 -20.50 -2.22
CA ASP A 231 -17.64 -19.70 -1.79
C ASP A 231 -18.36 -19.16 -3.04
N ARG A 232 -19.21 -18.14 -2.89
CA ARG A 232 -19.96 -17.59 -4.01
C ARG A 232 -19.07 -16.93 -5.08
N ASP A 233 -18.11 -16.08 -4.69
CA ASP A 233 -17.38 -15.18 -5.60
C ASP A 233 -15.85 -15.19 -5.45
N GLY A 234 -15.32 -16.00 -4.54
CA GLY A 234 -13.91 -16.20 -4.23
C GLY A 234 -13.42 -15.39 -3.02
N SER A 235 -14.17 -14.40 -2.54
CA SER A 235 -13.66 -13.38 -1.61
C SER A 235 -13.44 -13.92 -0.19
N VAL A 236 -14.44 -14.62 0.35
CA VAL A 236 -14.39 -15.20 1.71
C VAL A 236 -13.49 -16.43 1.70
N ALA A 237 -13.52 -17.20 0.62
CA ALA A 237 -12.65 -18.35 0.43
C ALA A 237 -11.17 -17.95 0.40
N LEU A 238 -10.82 -16.83 -0.24
CA LEU A 238 -9.45 -16.30 -0.27
C LEU A 238 -8.98 -15.84 1.11
N MET A 239 -9.84 -15.16 1.88
CA MET A 239 -9.56 -14.76 3.25
C MET A 239 -9.32 -15.98 4.15
N ALA A 240 -10.23 -16.96 4.14
CA ALA A 240 -10.10 -18.18 4.94
C ALA A 240 -8.86 -18.99 4.52
N GLY A 241 -8.61 -19.13 3.22
CA GLY A 241 -7.45 -19.82 2.67
C GLY A 241 -6.12 -19.14 3.05
N GLY A 242 -6.08 -17.80 3.08
CA GLY A 242 -4.94 -17.02 3.57
C GLY A 242 -4.61 -17.27 5.03
N ILE A 243 -5.62 -17.44 5.88
CA ILE A 243 -5.43 -17.76 7.29
C ILE A 243 -4.96 -19.21 7.45
N LEU A 244 -5.57 -20.15 6.71
CA LEU A 244 -5.21 -21.57 6.79
C LEU A 244 -3.81 -21.85 6.26
N ALA A 245 -3.40 -21.23 5.16
CA ALA A 245 -2.06 -21.39 4.58
C ALA A 245 -0.94 -21.03 5.59
N GLN A 246 -1.23 -20.14 6.55
CA GLN A 246 -0.31 -19.77 7.63
C GLN A 246 -0.31 -20.74 8.81
N LYS A 247 -1.37 -21.56 8.95
CA LYS A 247 -1.55 -22.50 10.06
C LYS A 247 -1.11 -23.93 9.70
N THR A 248 -0.91 -24.26 8.43
CA THR A 248 -0.57 -25.62 8.00
C THR A 248 0.39 -25.64 6.80
N ALA A 249 1.16 -26.72 6.70
CA ALA A 249 1.93 -27.07 5.50
C ALA A 249 1.07 -27.81 4.44
N ARG A 250 -0.17 -28.18 4.78
CA ARG A 250 -1.12 -28.77 3.83
C ARG A 250 -1.37 -27.76 2.69
N PRO A 251 -1.29 -28.18 1.41
CA PRO A 251 -1.54 -27.26 0.31
C PRO A 251 -2.98 -26.73 0.36
N ILE A 252 -3.13 -25.41 0.45
CA ILE A 252 -4.44 -24.74 0.45
C ILE A 252 -4.66 -24.14 -0.92
N LYS A 253 -5.83 -24.45 -1.51
CA LYS A 253 -6.23 -23.99 -2.84
C LYS A 253 -7.56 -23.23 -2.73
N VAL A 254 -7.70 -22.14 -3.46
CA VAL A 254 -8.92 -21.31 -3.48
C VAL A 254 -9.39 -21.14 -4.91
N LEU A 255 -10.68 -21.38 -5.14
CA LEU A 255 -11.30 -21.19 -6.44
C LEU A 255 -11.40 -19.68 -6.78
N PHE A 256 -10.66 -19.27 -7.81
CA PHE A 256 -10.69 -17.90 -8.29
C PHE A 256 -12.06 -17.55 -8.89
N GLY A 257 -12.65 -16.44 -8.45
CA GLY A 257 -14.00 -16.01 -8.86
C GLY A 257 -15.14 -16.85 -8.28
N GLY A 258 -14.84 -17.82 -7.39
CA GLY A 258 -15.81 -18.65 -6.69
C GLY A 258 -16.70 -19.49 -7.60
N LEU A 259 -17.80 -19.97 -7.03
CA LEU A 259 -18.77 -20.78 -7.77
C LEU A 259 -19.45 -20.01 -8.90
N SER A 260 -19.59 -18.69 -8.77
CA SER A 260 -20.14 -17.84 -9.84
C SER A 260 -19.29 -17.95 -11.11
N ALA A 261 -17.96 -17.83 -11.00
CA ALA A 261 -17.06 -18.01 -12.14
C ALA A 261 -17.08 -19.45 -12.66
N TYR A 262 -17.17 -20.44 -11.76
CA TYR A 262 -17.21 -21.85 -12.13
C TYR A 262 -18.43 -22.23 -12.98
N TRP A 263 -19.62 -21.82 -12.57
CA TRP A 263 -20.83 -22.14 -13.33
C TRP A 263 -20.92 -21.34 -14.62
N ASN A 264 -20.47 -20.08 -14.63
CA ASN A 264 -20.41 -19.28 -15.86
C ASN A 264 -19.48 -19.89 -16.92
N THR A 265 -18.35 -20.48 -16.52
CA THR A 265 -17.44 -21.19 -17.44
C THR A 265 -17.89 -22.61 -17.77
N ALA A 266 -18.71 -23.23 -16.93
CA ALA A 266 -19.30 -24.54 -17.22
C ALA A 266 -20.46 -24.45 -18.22
N GLU A 267 -21.24 -23.37 -18.20
CA GLU A 267 -22.37 -23.11 -19.10
C GLU A 267 -21.94 -22.64 -20.50
N MET A 268 -20.86 -21.86 -20.58
CA MET A 268 -20.25 -21.44 -21.84
C MET A 268 -19.04 -22.33 -22.12
N GLY A 269 -19.21 -23.38 -22.94
CA GLY A 269 -18.06 -24.12 -23.48
C GLY A 269 -17.01 -23.14 -24.00
N GLU A 270 -15.75 -23.29 -23.57
CA GLU A 270 -14.71 -22.29 -23.83
C GLU A 270 -14.65 -21.90 -25.31
N PRO A 271 -14.72 -20.61 -25.66
CA PRO A 271 -14.20 -20.19 -26.95
C PRO A 271 -12.68 -20.31 -26.85
N VAL A 272 -12.13 -21.37 -27.45
CA VAL A 272 -10.70 -21.46 -27.75
C VAL A 272 -10.38 -20.25 -28.62
N LYS A 273 -9.74 -19.24 -28.03
CA LYS A 273 -9.28 -18.07 -28.77
C LYS A 273 -8.15 -18.55 -29.68
N ALA A 274 -8.44 -18.71 -30.97
CA ALA A 274 -7.41 -18.99 -31.96
C ALA A 274 -6.37 -17.87 -31.89
N VAL A 275 -5.15 -18.20 -31.48
CA VAL A 275 -4.00 -17.31 -31.58
C VAL A 275 -3.70 -17.17 -33.08
N PRO A 276 -3.79 -15.97 -33.68
CA PRO A 276 -3.43 -15.81 -35.08
C PRO A 276 -1.94 -16.13 -35.24
N ILE A 277 -1.61 -17.09 -36.10
CA ILE A 277 -0.24 -17.26 -36.56
C ILE A 277 0.08 -16.01 -37.39
N ALA A 278 0.95 -15.14 -36.87
CA ALA A 278 1.42 -13.98 -37.61
C ALA A 278 2.11 -14.45 -38.92
N PRO A 279 1.72 -13.95 -40.10
CA PRO A 279 2.44 -14.25 -41.32
C PRO A 279 3.76 -13.48 -41.33
N GLY A 280 4.86 -14.22 -41.43
CA GLY A 280 6.18 -13.64 -41.75
C GLY A 280 7.16 -13.65 -40.58
N VAL A 281 7.70 -14.83 -40.28
CA VAL A 281 9.09 -14.92 -39.84
C VAL A 281 9.89 -15.39 -41.06
N PRO A 282 10.85 -14.62 -41.59
CA PRO A 282 11.72 -15.12 -42.65
C PRO A 282 12.46 -16.35 -42.13
N ALA A 283 12.54 -17.38 -42.97
CA ALA A 283 13.17 -18.65 -42.65
C ALA A 283 14.56 -18.43 -42.03
N ALA A 284 14.73 -18.92 -40.80
CA ALA A 284 16.03 -19.00 -40.16
C ALA A 284 16.97 -19.80 -41.06
N LYS A 285 18.14 -19.24 -41.37
CA LYS A 285 19.21 -19.95 -42.09
C LYS A 285 19.54 -21.25 -41.33
N PRO A 286 19.86 -22.35 -42.03
CA PRO A 286 20.20 -23.61 -41.37
C PRO A 286 21.35 -23.40 -40.39
N SER A 287 21.10 -23.75 -39.13
CA SER A 287 22.10 -23.78 -38.07
C SER A 287 23.18 -24.81 -38.40
N ILE A 288 24.41 -24.46 -38.03
CA ILE A 288 25.65 -25.19 -38.24
C ILE A 288 25.53 -26.62 -37.69
N ALA A 289 26.04 -27.59 -38.46
CA ALA A 289 26.07 -29.01 -38.10
C ALA A 289 26.78 -29.25 -36.75
N PRO A 290 26.39 -30.29 -35.98
CA PRO A 290 27.04 -30.63 -34.72
C PRO A 290 28.50 -31.01 -34.96
N GLN A 291 29.43 -30.34 -34.28
CA GLN A 291 30.83 -30.76 -34.24
C GLN A 291 30.93 -32.07 -33.44
N THR A 292 31.43 -33.12 -34.09
CA THR A 292 31.80 -34.38 -33.45
C THR A 292 32.92 -34.16 -32.41
N PRO A 293 32.86 -34.81 -31.23
CA PRO A 293 33.93 -34.72 -30.25
C PRO A 293 35.20 -35.40 -30.78
N ASP A 294 36.34 -34.70 -30.64
CA ASP A 294 37.66 -35.20 -31.03
C ASP A 294 38.04 -36.48 -30.25
N ALA A 295 38.50 -37.49 -30.99
CA ALA A 295 39.04 -38.73 -30.43
C ALA A 295 40.46 -38.51 -29.84
N PRO A 296 40.83 -39.23 -28.78
CA PRO A 296 42.11 -39.03 -28.09
C PRO A 296 43.30 -39.51 -28.94
N LYS A 297 44.27 -38.61 -29.18
CA LYS A 297 45.54 -38.94 -29.85
C LYS A 297 46.37 -39.88 -28.97
N LYS A 298 46.56 -41.11 -29.43
CA LYS A 298 47.59 -42.05 -28.94
C LYS A 298 48.98 -41.45 -29.19
N LYS A 299 49.80 -41.31 -28.15
CA LYS A 299 51.25 -41.18 -28.28
C LYS A 299 51.82 -42.59 -28.48
N SER A 300 52.44 -42.84 -29.62
CA SER A 300 53.33 -43.99 -29.81
C SER A 300 54.74 -43.50 -30.10
N ALA A 301 55.65 -44.06 -29.32
CA ALA A 301 57.09 -43.94 -29.39
C ALA A 301 57.67 -44.37 -30.75
N GLY A 302 58.88 -43.88 -31.05
CA GLY A 302 59.78 -44.60 -31.94
C GLY A 302 60.85 -43.73 -32.61
N CYS A 303 62.03 -43.72 -31.98
CA CYS A 303 63.40 -43.56 -32.52
C CYS A 303 63.71 -42.45 -33.53
#